data_AF-A0A3C0NPT8-F1
#
_entry.id   AF-A0A3C0NPT8-F1
#
_cell.length_a   1.000
_cell.length_b   1.000
_cell.length_c   1.000
_cell.angle_alpha   90.00
_cell.angle_beta   90.00
_cell.angle_gamma   90.00
#
_symmetry.space_group_name_H-M   'P 1'
#
loop_
_entity.id
_entity.type
_entity.pdbx_description
1 polymer ?
#
loop_
_entity_poly.entity_id
_entity_poly.type
_entity_poly.pdbx_seq_one_letter_code
_entity_poly.pdbx_strand_id
1 'polypeptide(L)'
;MGVVTTFLSDNPAILALAEDQNFRHFFKAYQFPALTNLGTAFGMGLIVCSYMYSLSPAMGRPLGAAVLIGLLGAVIGSVVSTRLMLIFTKKHFGIEAGLPPLEGEAAETPAGMRPVRHGGIGSRVMGAILEGGHSGVKMGVAIVPGVLVVCTLVMMLINGPSESGAYTGAAYEGIRLLPRLASKIDFILKPLFGFASPEAVGVP
;
A
#
# COMPACT_ATOMS: atom_id res chain seq x y z
N MET A 1 -13.47 -5.59 -4.67
CA MET A 1 -13.15 -4.21 -5.07
C MET A 1 -11.85 -3.73 -4.47
N GLY A 2 -11.73 -3.59 -3.13
CA GLY A 2 -10.52 -3.09 -2.46
C GLY A 2 -9.19 -3.75 -2.90
N VAL A 3 -9.12 -5.09 -2.91
CA VAL A 3 -7.93 -5.85 -3.38
C VAL A 3 -7.59 -5.53 -4.83
N VAL A 4 -8.59 -5.42 -5.70
CA VAL A 4 -8.39 -5.18 -7.14
C VAL A 4 -7.92 -3.75 -7.38
N THR A 5 -8.48 -2.78 -6.66
CA THR A 5 -8.06 -1.37 -6.77
C THR A 5 -6.66 -1.12 -6.23
N THR A 6 -6.27 -1.79 -5.14
CA THR A 6 -4.91 -1.66 -4.57
C THR A 6 -3.87 -2.39 -5.42
N PHE A 7 -4.23 -3.55 -5.97
CA PHE A 7 -3.36 -4.30 -6.85
C PHE A 7 -3.08 -3.57 -8.18
N LEU A 8 -4.06 -2.85 -8.71
CA LEU A 8 -3.95 -2.12 -9.97
C LEU A 8 -3.37 -0.71 -9.82
N SER A 9 -3.71 0.00 -8.73
CA SER A 9 -3.35 1.42 -8.58
C SER A 9 -2.17 1.60 -7.64
N ASP A 10 -2.38 1.44 -6.32
CA ASP A 10 -1.38 1.47 -5.23
C ASP A 10 -2.12 1.41 -3.87
N ASN A 11 -1.39 1.39 -2.75
CA ASN A 11 -1.88 1.46 -1.37
C ASN A 11 -2.86 2.62 -1.12
N PRO A 12 -2.62 3.88 -1.57
CA PRO A 12 -3.55 4.99 -1.35
C PRO A 12 -4.95 4.79 -1.93
N ALA A 13 -5.13 3.93 -2.93
CA ALA A 13 -6.45 3.69 -3.53
C ALA A 13 -7.44 3.06 -2.53
N ILE A 14 -6.96 2.31 -1.54
CA ILE A 14 -7.84 1.78 -0.47
C ILE A 14 -8.30 2.88 0.47
N LEU A 15 -7.49 3.92 0.67
CA LEU A 15 -7.82 5.06 1.53
C LEU A 15 -8.92 5.91 0.90
N ALA A 16 -8.89 6.07 -0.43
CA ALA A 16 -9.96 6.70 -1.21
C ALA A 16 -11.32 6.02 -0.98
N LEU A 17 -11.31 4.69 -1.08
CA LEU A 17 -12.50 3.88 -0.80
C LEU A 17 -12.88 3.95 0.67
N ALA A 18 -11.91 4.00 1.57
CA ALA A 18 -12.14 4.13 3.00
C ALA A 18 -12.68 5.52 3.39
N GLU A 19 -12.56 6.55 2.56
CA GLU A 19 -13.21 7.86 2.75
C GLU A 19 -14.64 7.91 2.20
N ASP A 20 -15.09 6.89 1.46
CA ASP A 20 -16.48 6.79 0.97
C ASP A 20 -17.41 6.22 2.07
N GLN A 21 -18.44 6.99 2.43
CA GLN A 21 -19.48 6.59 3.40
C GLN A 21 -20.21 5.31 3.00
N ASN A 22 -20.47 5.12 1.71
CA ASN A 22 -21.12 3.91 1.21
C ASN A 22 -20.25 2.68 1.46
N PHE A 23 -18.93 2.84 1.30
CA PHE A 23 -17.98 1.78 1.55
C PHE A 23 -17.86 1.50 3.06
N ARG A 24 -17.81 2.53 3.91
CA ARG A 24 -17.77 2.40 5.38
C ARG A 24 -18.97 1.65 5.94
N HIS A 25 -20.17 1.85 5.40
CA HIS A 25 -21.39 1.19 5.87
C HIS A 25 -21.33 -0.35 5.74
N PHE A 26 -20.50 -0.88 4.85
CA PHE A 26 -20.32 -2.33 4.68
C PHE A 26 -19.34 -2.96 5.69
N PHE A 27 -18.60 -2.16 6.47
CA PHE A 27 -17.58 -2.65 7.39
C PHE A 27 -17.91 -2.32 8.85
N LYS A 28 -17.54 -3.26 9.74
CA LYS A 28 -17.55 -3.03 11.20
C LYS A 28 -16.27 -2.31 11.62
N ALA A 29 -16.29 -1.61 12.77
CA ALA A 29 -15.14 -0.83 13.25
C ALA A 29 -13.85 -1.67 13.34
N TYR A 30 -13.94 -2.94 13.76
CA TYR A 30 -12.76 -3.82 13.84
C TYR A 30 -12.20 -4.25 12.48
N GLN A 31 -12.97 -4.17 11.40
CA GLN A 31 -12.57 -4.59 10.04
C GLN A 31 -11.89 -3.45 9.28
N PHE A 32 -12.16 -2.20 9.65
CA PHE A 32 -11.65 -1.03 8.94
C PHE A 32 -10.12 -0.93 8.94
N PRO A 33 -9.41 -1.17 10.06
CA PRO A 33 -7.94 -1.19 10.04
C PRO A 33 -7.35 -2.31 9.17
N ALA A 34 -8.07 -3.43 9.01
CA ALA A 34 -7.60 -4.55 8.18
C ALA A 34 -7.56 -4.19 6.69
N LEU A 35 -8.30 -3.15 6.26
CA LEU A 35 -8.23 -2.63 4.90
C LEU A 35 -6.86 -2.04 4.57
N THR A 36 -6.21 -1.37 5.54
CA THR A 36 -4.85 -0.83 5.36
C THR A 36 -3.85 -1.96 5.14
N ASN A 37 -3.91 -3.01 5.95
CA ASN A 37 -3.04 -4.18 5.83
C ASN A 37 -3.25 -4.93 4.50
N LEU A 38 -4.52 -5.04 4.08
CA LEU A 38 -4.85 -5.60 2.78
C LEU A 38 -4.34 -4.71 1.63
N GLY A 39 -4.42 -3.38 1.79
CA GLY A 39 -3.75 -2.44 0.90
C GLY A 39 -2.28 -2.77 0.77
N THR A 40 -1.53 -2.69 1.88
CA THR A 40 -0.08 -2.93 1.91
C THR A 40 0.34 -4.27 1.33
N ALA A 41 -0.41 -5.34 1.57
CA ALA A 41 -0.08 -6.67 1.05
C ALA A 41 -0.22 -6.80 -0.48
N PHE A 42 -1.09 -6.00 -1.09
CA PHE A 42 -1.35 -6.02 -2.54
C PHE A 42 -0.90 -4.74 -3.27
N GLY A 43 -0.38 -3.76 -2.53
CA GLY A 43 0.12 -2.49 -3.06
C GLY A 43 1.16 -2.67 -4.13
N MET A 44 1.01 -1.93 -5.23
CA MET A 44 1.89 -2.00 -6.41
C MET A 44 2.03 -3.40 -7.02
N GLY A 45 1.17 -4.37 -6.68
CA GLY A 45 1.35 -5.76 -7.07
C GLY A 45 1.42 -5.97 -8.59
N LEU A 46 0.53 -5.34 -9.36
CA LEU A 46 0.58 -5.42 -10.83
C LEU A 46 1.84 -4.76 -11.41
N ILE A 47 2.24 -3.62 -10.85
CA ILE A 47 3.41 -2.87 -11.30
C ILE A 47 4.68 -3.69 -11.07
N VAL A 48 4.85 -4.27 -9.89
CA VAL A 48 5.98 -5.15 -9.55
C VAL A 48 5.98 -6.40 -10.42
N CYS A 49 4.83 -7.06 -10.60
CA CYS A 49 4.72 -8.25 -11.45
C CYS A 49 5.11 -7.95 -12.90
N SER A 50 4.60 -6.84 -13.46
CA SER A 50 4.90 -6.42 -14.84
C SER A 50 6.36 -5.98 -15.01
N TYR A 51 6.94 -5.28 -14.04
CA TYR A 51 8.35 -4.89 -14.04
C TYR A 51 9.28 -6.12 -14.00
N MET A 52 9.02 -7.05 -13.07
CA MET A 52 9.77 -8.31 -12.98
C MET A 52 9.63 -9.16 -14.25
N TYR A 53 8.44 -9.19 -14.85
CA TYR A 53 8.23 -9.88 -16.11
C TYR A 53 9.01 -9.21 -17.26
N SER A 54 9.00 -7.87 -17.33
CA SER A 54 9.75 -7.08 -18.32
C SER A 54 11.27 -7.27 -18.23
N LEU A 55 11.81 -7.61 -17.05
CA LEU A 55 13.22 -7.93 -16.85
C LEU A 55 13.62 -9.36 -17.28
N SER A 56 12.64 -10.24 -17.55
CA SER A 56 12.89 -11.61 -18.04
C SER A 56 13.78 -11.69 -19.29
N PRO A 57 13.55 -10.90 -20.36
CA PRO A 57 14.43 -10.88 -21.52
C PRO A 57 15.85 -10.38 -21.20
N ALA A 58 16.02 -9.49 -20.22
CA ALA A 58 17.33 -8.92 -19.85
C ALA A 58 18.18 -9.88 -19.00
N MET A 59 17.55 -10.74 -18.18
CA MET A 59 18.25 -11.70 -17.31
C MET A 59 18.39 -13.11 -17.91
N GLY A 60 17.85 -13.36 -19.10
CA GLY A 60 17.96 -14.65 -19.80
C GLY A 60 17.34 -15.85 -19.07
N ARG A 61 16.48 -15.59 -18.08
CA ARG A 61 15.79 -16.62 -17.26
C ARG A 61 14.30 -16.30 -17.18
N PRO A 62 13.41 -17.32 -17.19
CA PRO A 62 11.98 -17.09 -17.02
C PRO A 62 11.68 -16.70 -15.57
N LEU A 63 11.53 -15.40 -15.28
CA LEU A 63 11.13 -14.89 -13.96
C LEU A 63 9.64 -15.12 -13.67
N GLY A 64 8.86 -15.60 -14.63
CA GLY A 64 7.41 -15.85 -14.46
C GLY A 64 7.09 -16.78 -13.29
N ALA A 65 7.88 -17.83 -13.06
CA ALA A 65 7.69 -18.73 -11.92
C ALA A 65 7.98 -18.03 -10.58
N ALA A 66 9.00 -17.15 -10.54
CA ALA A 66 9.33 -16.39 -9.33
C ALA A 66 8.23 -15.36 -9.00
N VAL A 67 7.68 -14.69 -10.00
CA VAL A 67 6.56 -13.75 -9.84
C VAL A 67 5.32 -14.47 -9.32
N LEU A 68 5.00 -15.67 -9.85
CA LEU A 68 3.88 -16.49 -9.37
C LEU A 68 4.05 -16.92 -7.90
N ILE A 69 5.24 -17.36 -7.52
CA ILE A 69 5.54 -17.74 -6.13
C ILE A 69 5.42 -16.52 -5.21
N GLY A 70 5.93 -15.36 -5.64
CA GLY A 70 5.79 -14.10 -4.90
C GLY A 70 4.33 -13.69 -4.71
N LEU A 71 3.50 -13.80 -5.75
CA LEU A 71 2.08 -13.52 -5.67
C LEU A 71 1.35 -14.49 -4.73
N LEU A 72 1.66 -15.78 -4.79
CA LEU A 72 1.10 -16.78 -3.87
C LEU A 72 1.52 -16.51 -2.42
N GLY A 73 2.78 -16.14 -2.20
CA GLY A 73 3.30 -15.71 -0.91
C GLY A 73 2.57 -14.48 -0.37
N ALA A 74 2.35 -13.46 -1.21
CA ALA A 74 1.59 -12.27 -0.85
C ALA A 74 0.13 -12.61 -0.50
N VAL A 75 -0.52 -13.51 -1.24
CA VAL A 75 -1.88 -13.98 -0.92
C VAL A 75 -1.93 -14.65 0.45
N ILE A 76 -1.07 -15.65 0.70
CA ILE A 76 -1.05 -16.39 1.97
C ILE A 76 -0.66 -15.44 3.12
N GLY A 77 0.36 -14.61 2.92
CA GLY A 77 0.81 -13.61 3.89
C GLY A 77 -0.27 -12.59 4.22
N SER A 78 -1.02 -12.11 3.22
CA SER A 78 -2.16 -11.21 3.43
C SER A 78 -3.25 -11.85 4.28
N VAL A 79 -3.55 -13.14 4.07
CA VAL A 79 -4.55 -13.87 4.84
C VAL A 79 -4.11 -14.00 6.30
N VAL A 80 -2.85 -14.41 6.54
CA VAL A 80 -2.34 -14.55 7.91
C VAL A 80 -2.27 -13.19 8.62
N SER A 81 -1.72 -12.17 7.94
CA SER A 81 -1.57 -10.82 8.49
C SER A 81 -2.92 -10.18 8.81
N THR A 82 -3.88 -10.25 7.89
CA THR A 82 -5.23 -9.70 8.12
C THR A 82 -5.96 -10.42 9.25
N ARG A 83 -5.82 -11.75 9.36
CA ARG A 83 -6.40 -12.53 10.46
C ARG A 83 -5.81 -12.14 11.81
N LEU A 84 -4.49 -11.99 11.91
CA LEU A 84 -3.82 -11.52 13.13
C LEU A 84 -4.31 -10.12 13.51
N MET A 85 -4.37 -9.19 12.55
CA MET A 85 -4.86 -7.84 12.79
C MET A 85 -6.30 -7.83 13.30
N LEU A 86 -7.18 -8.64 12.69
CA LEU A 86 -8.58 -8.76 13.12
C LEU A 86 -8.73 -9.31 14.54
N ILE A 87 -7.84 -10.19 15.01
CA ILE A 87 -7.86 -10.70 16.38
C ILE A 87 -7.58 -9.56 17.38
N PHE A 88 -6.57 -8.73 17.10
CA PHE A 88 -6.21 -7.60 17.95
C PHE A 88 -7.25 -6.47 17.90
N THR A 89 -7.73 -6.11 16.71
CA THR A 89 -8.74 -5.06 16.57
C THR A 89 -10.08 -5.47 17.14
N LYS A 90 -10.46 -6.74 17.07
CA LYS A 90 -11.67 -7.26 17.73
C LYS A 90 -11.61 -7.11 19.24
N LYS A 91 -10.42 -7.27 19.84
CA LYS A 91 -10.19 -7.07 21.29
C LYS A 91 -10.24 -5.59 21.68
N HIS A 92 -9.81 -4.69 20.79
CA HIS A 92 -9.72 -3.26 21.08
C HIS A 92 -11.02 -2.50 20.80
N PHE A 93 -11.68 -2.77 19.67
CA PHE A 93 -12.88 -2.06 19.20
C PHE A 93 -14.20 -2.77 19.52
N GLY A 94 -14.16 -4.04 19.95
CA GLY A 94 -15.36 -4.85 20.12
C GLY A 94 -15.96 -5.34 18.79
N ILE A 95 -16.89 -6.29 18.87
CA ILE A 95 -17.44 -7.02 17.71
C ILE A 95 -18.65 -6.29 17.09
N GLU A 96 -19.27 -5.38 17.84
CA GLU A 96 -20.58 -4.78 17.53
C GLU A 96 -20.53 -3.29 17.22
N ALA A 97 -19.40 -2.62 17.44
CA ALA A 97 -19.26 -1.21 17.09
C ALA A 97 -19.28 -1.03 15.56
N GLY A 98 -20.29 -0.31 15.06
CA GLY A 98 -20.29 0.26 13.72
C GLY A 98 -19.25 1.39 13.61
N LEU A 99 -18.83 1.73 12.39
CA LEU A 99 -18.00 2.93 12.22
C LEU A 99 -18.81 4.18 12.54
N PRO A 100 -18.25 5.15 13.29
CA PRO A 100 -18.86 6.46 13.41
C PRO A 100 -18.95 7.13 12.03
N PRO A 101 -20.04 7.85 11.73
CA PRO A 101 -20.14 8.65 10.51
C PRO A 101 -19.04 9.73 10.47
N LEU A 102 -18.60 10.12 9.26
CA LEU A 102 -17.68 11.26 9.12
C LEU A 102 -18.30 12.55 9.71
N GLU A 103 -17.49 13.36 10.38
CA GLU A 103 -17.90 14.65 10.92
C GLU A 103 -18.40 15.59 9.80
N GLY A 104 -19.59 16.16 9.98
CA GLY A 104 -20.13 17.22 9.11
C GLY A 104 -21.24 16.81 8.13
N GLU A 105 -21.64 15.53 8.09
CA GLU A 105 -22.74 15.08 7.22
C GLU A 105 -23.95 14.62 8.04
N ALA A 106 -25.11 15.21 7.74
CA ALA A 106 -26.36 14.96 8.44
C ALA A 106 -26.84 13.51 8.28
N ALA A 107 -27.44 13.05 9.37
CA ALA A 107 -28.10 11.78 9.62
C ALA A 107 -28.75 11.05 8.43
N GLU A 108 -28.61 9.71 8.49
CA GLU A 108 -29.58 8.70 8.03
C GLU A 108 -29.76 8.53 6.52
N THR A 109 -28.78 7.87 5.88
CA THR A 109 -29.15 6.99 4.75
C THR A 109 -29.62 5.65 5.35
N PRO A 110 -30.87 5.21 5.11
CA PRO A 110 -31.36 3.91 5.61
C PRO A 110 -30.46 2.77 5.14
N ALA A 111 -30.26 1.76 6.00
CA ALA A 111 -29.47 0.59 5.66
C ALA A 111 -29.97 -0.05 4.33
N GLY A 112 -29.10 -0.10 3.32
CA GLY A 112 -29.41 -0.64 2.00
C GLY A 112 -29.91 0.36 0.95
N MET A 113 -30.02 1.66 1.28
CA MET A 113 -30.27 2.70 0.26
C MET A 113 -28.97 3.34 -0.21
N ARG A 114 -28.86 3.56 -1.51
CA ARG A 114 -27.79 4.37 -2.11
C ARG A 114 -28.32 5.78 -2.39
N PRO A 115 -27.64 6.86 -1.99
CA PRO A 115 -28.00 8.19 -2.45
C PRO A 115 -27.98 8.21 -3.98
N VAL A 116 -29.12 8.54 -4.59
CA VAL A 116 -29.23 8.64 -6.05
C VAL A 116 -28.80 10.04 -6.45
N ARG A 117 -27.66 10.17 -7.15
CA ARG A 117 -27.20 11.46 -7.70
C ARG A 117 -28.32 12.10 -8.53
N HIS A 118 -28.63 13.35 -8.22
CA HIS A 118 -29.57 14.15 -8.99
C HIS A 118 -29.05 14.44 -10.41
N GLY A 119 -29.97 14.48 -11.38
CA GLY A 119 -29.67 14.77 -12.79
C GLY A 119 -29.74 13.55 -13.73
N GLY A 120 -29.54 13.82 -15.03
CA GLY A 120 -29.57 12.84 -16.11
C GLY A 120 -28.30 11.97 -16.19
N ILE A 121 -28.26 11.04 -17.15
CA ILE A 121 -27.15 10.09 -17.32
C ILE A 121 -25.82 10.83 -17.57
N GLY A 122 -25.82 11.85 -18.43
CA GLY A 122 -24.62 12.64 -18.73
C GLY A 122 -24.08 13.43 -17.54
N SER A 123 -24.96 14.09 -16.77
CA SER A 123 -24.54 14.83 -15.57
C SER A 123 -24.04 13.90 -14.47
N ARG A 124 -24.59 12.69 -14.37
CA ARG A 124 -24.12 11.66 -13.42
C ARG A 124 -22.73 11.15 -13.79
N VAL A 125 -22.45 10.93 -15.07
CA VAL A 125 -21.12 10.51 -15.55
C VAL A 125 -20.10 11.63 -15.31
N MET A 126 -20.42 12.86 -15.71
CA MET A 126 -19.54 14.01 -15.50
C MET A 126 -19.27 14.27 -14.02
N GLY A 127 -20.32 14.22 -13.19
CA GLY A 127 -20.19 14.36 -11.73
C GLY A 127 -19.30 13.27 -11.12
N ALA A 128 -19.43 12.01 -11.55
CA ALA A 128 -18.58 10.93 -11.07
C ALA A 128 -17.09 11.13 -11.42
N ILE A 129 -16.80 11.61 -12.62
CA ILE A 129 -15.43 11.89 -13.07
C ILE A 129 -14.83 13.06 -12.29
N LEU A 130 -15.57 14.16 -12.15
CA LEU A 130 -15.12 15.35 -11.43
C LEU A 130 -14.88 15.07 -9.94
N GLU A 131 -15.79 14.33 -9.29
CA GLU A 131 -15.68 13.97 -7.88
C GLU A 131 -14.53 12.99 -7.64
N GLY A 132 -14.36 11.99 -8.52
CA GLY A 132 -13.21 11.08 -8.48
C GLY A 132 -11.87 11.81 -8.68
N GLY A 133 -11.82 12.76 -9.62
CA GLY A 133 -10.64 13.61 -9.84
C GLY A 133 -10.32 14.50 -8.63
N HIS A 134 -11.33 15.15 -8.06
CA HIS A 134 -11.18 15.98 -6.86
C HIS A 134 -10.69 15.18 -5.64
N SER A 135 -11.30 14.02 -5.37
CA SER A 135 -10.87 13.10 -4.31
C SER A 135 -9.43 12.62 -4.53
N GLY A 136 -9.09 12.24 -5.77
CA GLY A 136 -7.75 11.81 -6.15
C GLY A 136 -6.67 12.88 -5.89
N VAL A 137 -6.92 14.13 -6.31
CA VAL A 137 -6.00 15.25 -6.08
C VAL A 137 -5.87 15.55 -4.59
N LYS A 138 -6.97 15.58 -3.84
CA LYS A 138 -6.97 15.83 -2.39
C LYS A 138 -6.10 14.80 -1.65
N MET A 139 -6.27 13.52 -1.95
CA MET A 139 -5.41 12.46 -1.41
C MET A 139 -3.96 12.61 -1.84
N GLY A 140 -3.69 12.92 -3.11
CA GLY A 140 -2.35 13.12 -3.62
C GLY A 140 -1.61 14.22 -2.87
N VAL A 141 -2.25 15.39 -2.70
CA VAL A 141 -1.68 16.52 -1.94
C VAL A 141 -1.44 16.14 -0.47
N ALA A 142 -2.31 15.33 0.13
CA ALA A 142 -2.13 14.86 1.51
C ALA A 142 -0.98 13.85 1.69
N ILE A 143 -0.74 12.99 0.70
CA ILE A 143 0.20 11.86 0.82
C ILE A 143 1.60 12.18 0.29
N VAL A 144 1.70 12.91 -0.83
CA VAL A 144 2.97 13.17 -1.53
C VAL A 144 4.07 13.72 -0.62
N PRO A 145 3.83 14.73 0.25
CA PRO A 145 4.89 15.26 1.11
C PRO A 145 5.49 14.22 2.05
N GLY A 146 4.63 13.38 2.65
CA GLY A 146 5.08 12.33 3.58
C GLY A 146 5.89 11.25 2.87
N VAL A 147 5.41 10.79 1.70
CA VAL A 147 6.11 9.79 0.90
C VAL A 147 7.46 10.31 0.42
N LEU A 148 7.55 11.56 -0.05
CA LEU A 148 8.81 12.15 -0.49
C LEU A 148 9.84 12.21 0.65
N VAL A 149 9.43 12.63 1.85
CA VAL A 149 10.34 12.71 3.01
C VAL A 149 10.84 11.33 3.41
N VAL A 150 9.95 10.35 3.52
CA VAL A 150 10.32 8.98 3.92
C VAL A 150 11.17 8.31 2.85
N CYS A 151 10.80 8.40 1.57
CA CYS A 151 11.59 7.83 0.47
C CYS A 151 12.98 8.45 0.39
N THR A 152 13.10 9.78 0.54
CA THR A 152 14.40 10.45 0.54
C THR A 152 15.27 9.99 1.71
N LEU A 153 14.69 9.90 2.91
CA LEU A 153 15.38 9.41 4.10
C LEU A 153 15.84 7.96 3.92
N VAL A 154 14.96 7.08 3.45
CA VAL A 154 15.26 5.66 3.22
C VAL A 154 16.36 5.51 2.16
N MET A 155 16.28 6.24 1.05
CA MET A 155 17.33 6.24 0.01
C MET A 155 18.69 6.70 0.56
N MET A 156 18.73 7.77 1.37
CA MET A 156 19.97 8.23 2.03
C MET A 156 20.52 7.19 3.01
N LEU A 157 19.68 6.38 3.65
CA LEU A 157 20.14 5.35 4.59
C LEU A 157 20.58 4.05 3.90
N ILE A 158 20.03 3.73 2.73
CA ILE A 158 20.37 2.55 1.94
C ILE A 158 21.65 2.79 1.13
N ASN A 159 21.70 3.89 0.38
CA ASN A 159 22.76 4.13 -0.59
C ASN A 159 24.09 4.42 0.12
N GLY A 160 25.20 4.12 -0.57
CA GLY A 160 26.54 4.42 -0.08
C GLY A 160 27.09 5.76 -0.59
N PRO A 161 28.26 6.17 -0.11
CA PRO A 161 28.99 7.28 -0.70
C PRO A 161 29.40 6.93 -2.15
N SER A 162 29.70 7.96 -2.95
CA SER A 162 30.16 7.85 -4.34
C SER A 162 31.31 6.86 -4.52
N GLU A 163 31.58 6.41 -5.77
CA GLU A 163 32.70 5.53 -6.13
C GLU A 163 34.07 6.02 -5.62
N SER A 164 34.19 7.32 -5.30
CA SER A 164 35.37 7.94 -4.70
C SER A 164 35.50 7.77 -3.17
N GLY A 165 34.48 7.23 -2.49
CA GLY A 165 34.40 7.11 -1.03
C GLY A 165 34.10 8.42 -0.29
N ALA A 166 34.07 9.56 -0.98
CA ALA A 166 33.67 10.85 -0.43
C ALA A 166 32.16 11.07 -0.56
N TYR A 167 31.54 11.64 0.48
CA TYR A 167 30.14 12.07 0.44
C TYR A 167 30.08 13.47 -0.17
N THR A 168 29.54 13.59 -1.38
CA THR A 168 29.46 14.86 -2.12
C THR A 168 28.08 15.51 -2.04
N GLY A 169 27.08 14.79 -1.53
CA GLY A 169 25.68 15.22 -1.47
C GLY A 169 24.98 15.10 -2.83
N ALA A 170 25.54 14.34 -3.77
CA ALA A 170 24.95 14.13 -5.09
C ALA A 170 23.69 13.23 -5.01
N ALA A 171 22.89 13.25 -6.07
CA ALA A 171 21.70 12.40 -6.16
C ALA A 171 22.07 10.92 -5.98
N TYR A 172 21.25 10.19 -5.22
CA TYR A 172 21.44 8.79 -4.86
C TYR A 172 22.65 8.46 -3.97
N GLU A 173 23.31 9.44 -3.36
CA GLU A 173 24.32 9.18 -2.32
C GLU A 173 23.70 8.96 -0.93
N GLY A 174 24.41 8.24 -0.06
CA GLY A 174 23.94 7.96 1.28
C GLY A 174 25.02 7.47 2.26
N ILE A 175 24.58 7.12 3.47
CA ILE A 175 25.45 6.76 4.61
C ILE A 175 25.60 5.23 4.75
N ARG A 176 24.89 4.44 3.92
CA ARG A 176 24.87 2.96 3.92
C ARG A 176 24.63 2.36 5.31
N LEU A 177 23.81 3.05 6.11
CA LEU A 177 23.55 2.66 7.49
C LEU A 177 22.70 1.39 7.57
N LEU A 178 21.66 1.29 6.73
CA LEU A 178 20.75 0.15 6.72
C LEU A 178 21.47 -1.15 6.29
N PRO A 179 22.28 -1.19 5.22
CA PRO A 179 23.05 -2.39 4.88
C PRO A 179 24.10 -2.77 5.94
N ARG A 180 24.72 -1.79 6.62
CA ARG A 180 25.66 -2.04 7.72
C ARG A 180 24.99 -2.62 8.97
N LEU A 181 23.74 -2.26 9.24
CA LEU A 181 22.95 -2.86 10.31
C LEU A 181 22.44 -4.24 9.89
N ALA A 182 21.97 -4.37 8.65
CA ALA A 182 21.52 -5.64 8.09
C ALA A 182 22.62 -6.71 8.14
N SER A 183 23.87 -6.38 7.81
CA SER A 183 24.99 -7.33 7.88
C SER A 183 25.29 -7.81 9.30
N LYS A 184 24.97 -7.03 10.33
CA LYS A 184 25.11 -7.44 11.74
C LYS A 184 23.95 -8.32 12.22
N ILE A 185 22.78 -8.20 11.61
CA ILE A 185 21.55 -8.95 11.93
C ILE A 185 21.32 -10.09 10.93
N ASP A 186 22.29 -10.32 10.05
CA ASP A 186 22.25 -11.30 8.94
C ASP A 186 21.96 -12.74 9.43
N PHE A 187 22.34 -13.06 10.67
CA PHE A 187 22.01 -14.32 11.34
C PHE A 187 20.49 -14.58 11.47
N ILE A 188 19.69 -13.52 11.59
CA ILE A 188 18.21 -13.60 11.67
C ILE A 188 17.60 -13.37 10.29
N LEU A 189 18.16 -12.47 9.48
CA LEU A 189 17.59 -12.09 8.18
C LEU A 189 17.73 -13.20 7.12
N LYS A 190 18.84 -13.95 7.10
CA LYS A 190 19.03 -15.09 6.19
C LYS A 190 17.99 -16.20 6.37
N PRO A 191 17.71 -16.72 7.58
CA PRO A 191 16.71 -17.77 7.74
C PRO A 191 15.27 -17.29 7.54
N LEU A 192 14.97 -16.01 7.82
CA LEU A 192 13.61 -15.46 7.66
C LEU A 192 13.28 -15.03 6.23
N PHE A 193 14.21 -14.40 5.53
CA PHE A 193 13.96 -13.77 4.22
C PHE A 193 14.81 -14.32 3.08
N GLY A 194 15.83 -15.14 3.38
CA GLY A 194 16.70 -15.74 2.35
C GLY A 194 17.60 -14.74 1.63
N PHE A 195 17.85 -13.57 2.22
CA PHE A 195 18.67 -12.53 1.58
C PHE A 195 20.12 -12.99 1.37
N ALA A 196 20.56 -12.97 0.11
CA ALA A 196 21.94 -13.27 -0.27
C ALA A 196 22.86 -12.04 -0.17
N SER A 197 22.30 -10.83 -0.18
CA SER A 197 23.01 -9.56 -0.07
C SER A 197 22.38 -8.62 0.97
N PRO A 198 23.17 -7.91 1.81
CA PRO A 198 22.65 -6.93 2.77
C PRO A 198 21.91 -5.76 2.12
N GLU A 199 22.19 -5.49 0.85
CA GLU A 199 21.52 -4.46 0.04
C GLU A 199 20.07 -4.84 -0.27
N ALA A 200 19.69 -6.13 -0.18
CA ALA A 200 18.32 -6.58 -0.41
C ALA A 200 17.31 -6.01 0.60
N VAL A 201 17.78 -5.48 1.74
CA VAL A 201 16.94 -4.78 2.73
C VAL A 201 16.43 -3.44 2.21
N GLY A 202 17.08 -2.88 1.18
CA GLY A 202 16.70 -1.61 0.57
C GLY A 202 15.76 -1.72 -0.63
N VAL A 203 15.39 -2.93 -1.04
CA VAL A 203 14.41 -3.12 -2.11
C VAL A 203 13.02 -2.85 -1.52
N PRO A 204 12.25 -1.88 -2.07
CA PRO A 204 10.91 -1.56 -1.59
C PRO A 204 9.90 -2.70 -1.81
#